data_AF-A0A3M0YU43-F1
#
_entry.id   AF-A0A3M0YU43-F1
#
_cell.length_a   1.000
_cell.length_b   1.000
_cell.length_c   1.000
_cell.angle_alpha   90.00
_cell.angle_beta   90.00
_cell.angle_gamma   90.00
#
_symmetry.space_group_name_H-M   'P 1'
#
loop_
_entity.id
_entity.type
_entity.pdbx_description
1 polymer ?
#
loop_
_entity_poly.entity_id
_entity_poly.type
_entity_poly.pdbx_seq_one_letter_code
_entity_poly.pdbx_strand_id
1 'polypeptide(L)'
;AAHLSGPYSISGVMRDRILSEAQYLFSGYIPNTVMGYNEVYQLYDSLVQVFKPEYVPWIESYYNGDINLIQLSTALNAQLVASEGAPIPRRMLQDSIVDAMLTNPDHPFNLALADNDTHTWPAKAPTRLYYCTADDQVPYLNSIVADSVMNALGAADLFAYDVSPTSNHGQCVFPAVNNTALFFQLYQQIGTVTGTTAIEPEGLRVWPSPATDRVFVQGLPEATDLQLFDAGGRLCRSWTDRQGQVELPVYDLPKGIYLLHATSDHYRWQKRIVVD
;
A
#
# COMPACT_ATOMS: atom_id res chain seq x y z
N ALA A 1 -6.20 10.00 -7.37
CA ALA A 1 -4.89 9.36 -7.15
C ALA A 1 -3.79 10.38 -7.37
N ALA A 2 -2.66 10.25 -6.68
CA ALA A 2 -1.48 11.08 -6.91
C ALA A 2 -0.25 10.17 -6.87
N HIS A 3 0.53 10.16 -7.94
CA HIS A 3 1.71 9.31 -8.11
C HIS A 3 2.94 10.20 -8.28
N LEU A 4 4.07 9.79 -7.72
CA LEU A 4 5.27 10.63 -7.55
C LEU A 4 6.47 9.93 -8.21
N SER A 5 6.97 10.45 -9.33
CA SER A 5 8.11 9.91 -10.09
C SER A 5 8.00 8.40 -10.37
N GLY A 6 6.85 7.93 -10.85
CA GLY A 6 6.65 6.51 -11.17
C GLY A 6 7.25 6.10 -12.52
N PRO A 7 7.85 4.90 -12.64
CA PRO A 7 8.31 4.35 -13.92
C PRO A 7 7.14 3.76 -14.70
N TYR A 8 6.20 4.59 -15.17
CA TYR A 8 4.96 4.09 -15.79
C TYR A 8 5.20 3.35 -17.11
N SER A 9 6.22 3.75 -17.87
CA SER A 9 6.64 3.15 -19.14
C SER A 9 7.93 2.36 -18.90
N ILE A 10 7.77 1.15 -18.38
CA ILE A 10 8.87 0.23 -18.08
C ILE A 10 9.45 -0.30 -19.39
N SER A 11 8.59 -0.73 -20.31
CA SER A 11 8.99 -1.32 -21.59
C SER A 11 9.54 -0.32 -22.58
N GLY A 12 9.18 0.96 -22.44
CA GLY A 12 9.66 2.05 -23.26
C GLY A 12 10.75 2.85 -22.55
N VAL A 13 10.32 3.87 -21.80
CA VAL A 13 11.23 4.90 -21.25
C VAL A 13 12.33 4.28 -20.36
N MET A 14 11.98 3.37 -19.45
CA MET A 14 12.98 2.76 -18.57
C MET A 14 13.90 1.82 -19.33
N ARG A 15 13.35 0.90 -20.15
CA ARG A 15 14.17 -0.01 -20.97
C ARG A 15 15.17 0.77 -21.82
N ASP A 16 14.72 1.78 -22.55
CA ASP A 16 15.56 2.57 -23.45
C ASP A 16 16.63 3.33 -22.66
N ARG A 17 16.29 3.84 -21.47
CA ARG A 17 17.26 4.47 -20.57
C ARG A 17 18.35 3.50 -20.11
N ILE A 18 17.99 2.28 -19.73
CA ILE A 18 18.92 1.27 -19.25
C ILE A 18 19.80 0.71 -20.37
N LEU A 19 19.25 0.51 -21.57
CA LEU A 19 19.98 0.00 -22.74
C LEU A 19 20.79 1.08 -23.49
N SER A 20 20.67 2.34 -23.09
CA SER A 20 21.48 3.45 -23.63
C SER A 20 22.94 3.40 -23.14
N GLU A 21 23.82 4.12 -23.83
CA GLU A 21 25.22 4.35 -23.41
C GLU A 21 25.38 5.46 -22.34
N ALA A 22 24.28 5.96 -21.78
CA ALA A 22 24.35 7.03 -20.79
C ALA A 22 24.63 6.49 -19.39
N GLN A 23 25.54 7.15 -18.66
CA GLN A 23 25.88 6.82 -17.28
C GLN A 23 24.64 6.85 -16.38
N TYR A 24 24.51 5.88 -15.47
CA TYR A 24 23.39 5.80 -14.54
C TYR A 24 23.85 5.15 -13.23
N LEU A 25 23.73 5.90 -12.13
CA LEU A 25 24.32 5.52 -10.84
C LEU A 25 23.46 4.56 -10.02
N PHE A 26 22.26 4.23 -10.49
CA PHE A 26 21.33 3.36 -9.78
C PHE A 26 21.27 1.97 -10.43
N SER A 27 22.45 1.45 -10.79
CA SER A 27 22.65 0.20 -11.51
C SER A 27 22.04 -1.02 -10.79
N GLY A 28 21.90 -1.00 -9.46
CA GLY A 28 21.27 -2.07 -8.69
C GLY A 28 19.78 -2.28 -8.98
N TYR A 29 19.07 -1.29 -9.55
CA TYR A 29 17.67 -1.47 -9.95
C TYR A 29 17.49 -2.51 -11.07
N ILE A 30 18.50 -2.70 -11.91
CA ILE A 30 18.44 -3.61 -13.05
C ILE A 30 18.42 -5.08 -12.59
N PRO A 31 19.41 -5.59 -11.83
CA PRO A 31 19.32 -6.94 -11.28
C PRO A 31 18.14 -7.11 -10.33
N ASN A 32 17.76 -6.11 -9.54
CA ASN A 32 16.55 -6.19 -8.73
C ASN A 32 15.29 -6.46 -9.59
N THR A 33 15.14 -5.74 -10.70
CA THR A 33 14.00 -5.91 -11.61
C THR A 33 14.07 -7.26 -12.34
N VAL A 34 15.24 -7.61 -12.87
CA VAL A 34 15.46 -8.88 -13.60
C VAL A 34 15.18 -10.09 -12.71
N MET A 35 15.68 -10.10 -11.47
CA MET A 35 15.43 -11.18 -10.52
C MET A 35 13.96 -11.24 -10.12
N GLY A 36 13.34 -10.11 -9.77
CA GLY A 36 11.92 -10.06 -9.42
C GLY A 36 11.02 -10.53 -10.56
N TYR A 37 11.37 -10.22 -11.81
CA TYR A 37 10.64 -10.70 -12.97
C TYR A 37 10.85 -12.19 -13.22
N ASN A 38 12.03 -12.72 -12.91
CA ASN A 38 12.29 -14.15 -13.08
C ASN A 38 11.38 -15.02 -12.19
N GLU A 39 11.06 -14.54 -10.99
CA GLU A 39 10.12 -15.23 -10.06
C GLU A 39 8.73 -15.44 -10.67
N VAL A 40 8.32 -14.59 -11.62
CA VAL A 40 6.98 -14.62 -12.24
C VAL A 40 7.04 -15.20 -13.65
N TYR A 41 7.98 -14.73 -14.46
CA TYR A 41 8.02 -14.98 -15.90
C TYR A 41 9.02 -16.07 -16.30
N GLN A 42 9.87 -16.57 -15.38
CA GLN A 42 10.86 -17.63 -15.65
C GLN A 42 11.72 -17.33 -16.89
N LEU A 43 12.31 -16.14 -16.93
CA LEU A 43 13.03 -15.57 -18.08
C LEU A 43 14.41 -16.20 -18.30
N TYR A 44 15.02 -16.77 -17.26
CA TYR A 44 16.34 -17.38 -17.31
C TYR A 44 16.52 -18.45 -16.22
N ASP A 45 17.47 -19.37 -16.43
CA ASP A 45 17.81 -20.44 -15.49
C ASP A 45 19.00 -20.08 -14.58
N SER A 46 19.85 -19.15 -15.03
CA SER A 46 21.01 -18.69 -14.27
C SER A 46 21.36 -17.24 -14.59
N LEU A 47 21.86 -16.50 -13.58
CA LEU A 47 22.24 -15.10 -13.71
C LEU A 47 23.28 -14.86 -14.82
N VAL A 48 24.18 -15.81 -15.08
CA VAL A 48 25.19 -15.68 -16.15
C VAL A 48 24.61 -15.64 -17.57
N GLN A 49 23.35 -16.09 -17.75
CA GLN A 49 22.65 -15.95 -19.04
C GLN A 49 22.25 -14.50 -19.32
N VAL A 50 22.12 -13.68 -18.26
CA VAL A 50 21.65 -12.29 -18.35
C VAL A 50 22.78 -11.30 -18.10
N PHE A 51 23.62 -11.56 -17.09
CA PHE A 51 24.70 -10.70 -16.65
C PHE A 51 26.06 -11.31 -16.97
N LYS A 52 27.04 -10.45 -17.24
CA LYS A 52 28.44 -10.90 -17.38
C LYS A 52 28.96 -11.43 -16.04
N PRO A 53 29.80 -12.49 -16.03
CA PRO A 53 30.15 -13.23 -14.81
C PRO A 53 30.75 -12.38 -13.69
N GLU A 54 31.48 -11.31 -14.01
CA GLU A 54 32.13 -10.42 -13.05
C GLU A 54 31.14 -9.61 -12.19
N TYR A 55 29.89 -9.47 -12.60
CA TYR A 55 28.85 -8.77 -11.83
C TYR A 55 27.99 -9.72 -10.98
N VAL A 56 27.95 -11.02 -11.32
CA VAL A 56 27.08 -12.02 -10.68
C VAL A 56 27.29 -12.15 -9.16
N PRO A 57 28.53 -12.19 -8.61
CA PRO A 57 28.73 -12.34 -7.17
C PRO A 57 28.04 -11.24 -6.33
N TRP A 58 28.02 -10.00 -6.83
CA TRP A 58 27.34 -8.89 -6.15
C TRP A 58 25.82 -9.05 -6.19
N ILE A 59 25.30 -9.51 -7.33
CA ILE A 59 23.87 -9.76 -7.52
C ILE A 59 23.38 -10.88 -6.61
N GLU A 60 24.14 -11.99 -6.52
CA GLU A 60 23.84 -13.10 -5.61
C GLU A 60 23.90 -12.68 -4.14
N SER A 61 24.90 -11.89 -3.75
CA SER A 61 25.00 -11.35 -2.39
C SER A 61 23.80 -10.48 -2.02
N TYR A 62 23.27 -9.69 -2.96
CA TYR A 62 22.04 -8.94 -2.75
C TYR A 62 20.81 -9.85 -2.64
N TYR A 63 20.70 -10.84 -3.54
CA TYR A 63 19.59 -11.81 -3.54
C TYR A 63 19.52 -12.60 -2.23
N ASN A 64 20.67 -12.99 -1.67
CA ASN A 64 20.76 -13.70 -0.40
C ASN A 64 20.56 -12.81 0.83
N GLY A 65 20.43 -11.49 0.64
CA GLY A 65 20.23 -10.52 1.73
C GLY A 65 21.51 -10.16 2.51
N ASP A 66 22.69 -10.52 2.01
CA ASP A 66 23.98 -10.20 2.64
C ASP A 66 24.33 -8.71 2.49
N ILE A 67 23.86 -8.10 1.40
CA ILE A 67 23.98 -6.66 1.13
C ILE A 67 22.63 -6.05 0.78
N ASN A 68 22.47 -4.75 1.00
CA ASN A 68 21.29 -4.00 0.58
C ASN A 68 21.45 -3.39 -0.83
N LEU A 69 20.37 -2.80 -1.36
CA LEU A 69 20.32 -2.23 -2.71
C LEU A 69 21.31 -1.07 -2.96
N ILE A 70 21.62 -0.29 -1.91
CA ILE A 70 22.61 0.79 -1.98
C ILE A 70 24.02 0.21 -2.13
N GLN A 71 24.33 -0.82 -1.33
CA GLN A 71 25.60 -1.53 -1.40
C GLN A 71 25.77 -2.23 -2.76
N LEU A 72 24.71 -2.87 -3.28
CA LEU A 72 24.70 -3.45 -4.62
C LEU A 72 25.01 -2.39 -5.69
N SER A 73 24.26 -1.29 -5.73
CA SER A 73 24.47 -0.23 -6.73
C SER A 73 25.89 0.35 -6.65
N THR A 74 26.41 0.53 -5.43
CA THR A 74 27.79 1.00 -5.22
C THR A 74 28.82 0.02 -5.78
N ALA A 75 28.67 -1.27 -5.48
CA ALA A 75 29.60 -2.31 -5.95
C ALA A 75 29.57 -2.46 -7.48
N LEU A 76 28.37 -2.51 -8.06
CA LEU A 76 28.19 -2.61 -9.51
C LEU A 76 28.75 -1.39 -10.25
N ASN A 77 28.51 -0.18 -9.75
CA ASN A 77 29.08 1.04 -10.33
C ASN A 77 30.61 1.05 -10.26
N ALA A 78 31.18 0.64 -9.12
CA ALA A 78 32.64 0.55 -8.96
C ALA A 78 33.24 -0.48 -9.94
N GLN A 79 32.60 -1.64 -10.08
CA GLN A 79 33.00 -2.68 -11.03
C GLN A 79 32.91 -2.18 -12.48
N LEU A 80 31.81 -1.53 -12.85
CA LEU A 80 31.64 -0.92 -14.18
C LEU A 80 32.72 0.13 -14.46
N VAL A 81 33.03 1.01 -13.51
CA VAL A 81 34.11 2.00 -13.70
C VAL A 81 35.47 1.31 -13.87
N ALA A 82 35.75 0.27 -13.10
CA ALA A 82 37.02 -0.47 -13.19
C ALA A 82 37.17 -1.24 -14.51
N SER A 83 36.09 -1.83 -15.02
CA SER A 83 36.10 -2.67 -16.22
C SER A 83 35.84 -1.89 -17.52
N GLU A 84 35.01 -0.85 -17.46
CA GLU A 84 34.42 -0.17 -18.63
C GLU A 84 34.71 1.34 -18.67
N GLY A 85 35.33 1.88 -17.62
CA GLY A 85 35.70 3.31 -17.49
C GLY A 85 34.56 4.24 -17.08
N ALA A 86 33.31 3.76 -17.01
CA ALA A 86 32.15 4.55 -16.61
C ALA A 86 31.00 3.65 -16.09
N PRO A 87 30.11 4.16 -15.22
CA PRO A 87 28.96 3.41 -14.70
C PRO A 87 27.83 3.37 -15.74
N ILE A 88 28.03 2.63 -16.84
CA ILE A 88 27.05 2.45 -17.93
C ILE A 88 26.40 1.08 -17.76
N PRO A 89 25.17 0.99 -17.21
CA PRO A 89 24.65 -0.28 -16.71
C PRO A 89 24.40 -1.34 -17.76
N ARG A 90 24.09 -0.96 -19.02
CA ARG A 90 23.89 -1.92 -20.11
C ARG A 90 25.08 -2.86 -20.28
N ARG A 91 26.28 -2.39 -19.94
CA ARG A 91 27.52 -3.15 -20.10
C ARG A 91 27.68 -4.28 -19.08
N MET A 92 26.83 -4.33 -18.04
CA MET A 92 26.74 -5.48 -17.15
C MET A 92 25.98 -6.65 -17.76
N LEU A 93 25.11 -6.38 -18.73
CA LEU A 93 24.31 -7.41 -19.40
C LEU A 93 25.15 -8.15 -20.43
N GLN A 94 24.79 -9.39 -20.72
CA GLN A 94 25.34 -10.12 -21.87
C GLN A 94 25.00 -9.37 -23.16
N ASP A 95 25.97 -9.23 -24.06
CA ASP A 95 25.78 -8.49 -25.32
C ASP A 95 24.63 -9.11 -26.16
N SER A 96 24.49 -10.44 -26.12
CA SER A 96 23.40 -11.17 -26.78
C SER A 96 22.01 -10.80 -26.24
N ILE A 97 21.89 -10.51 -24.94
CA ILE A 97 20.63 -10.06 -24.33
C ILE A 97 20.31 -8.63 -24.74
N VAL A 98 21.32 -7.74 -24.73
CA VAL A 98 21.15 -6.36 -25.19
C VAL A 98 20.70 -6.34 -26.65
N ASP A 99 21.39 -7.08 -27.52
CA ASP A 99 21.05 -7.17 -28.95
C ASP A 99 19.65 -7.75 -29.17
N ALA A 100 19.29 -8.82 -28.45
CA ALA A 100 17.98 -9.43 -28.56
C ALA A 100 16.87 -8.47 -28.11
N MET A 101 17.05 -7.74 -27.00
CA MET A 101 16.07 -6.76 -26.54
C MET A 101 15.94 -5.55 -27.49
N LEU A 102 17.01 -5.15 -28.18
CA LEU A 102 16.99 -4.03 -29.13
C LEU A 102 16.39 -4.40 -30.49
N THR A 103 16.56 -5.66 -30.92
CA THR A 103 16.20 -6.08 -32.29
C THR A 103 14.96 -6.97 -32.37
N ASN A 104 14.55 -7.59 -31.27
CA ASN A 104 13.38 -8.44 -31.19
C ASN A 104 12.35 -7.86 -30.19
N PRO A 105 11.28 -7.18 -30.66
CA PRO A 105 10.24 -6.67 -29.78
C PRO A 105 9.50 -7.78 -29.03
N ASP A 106 9.46 -9.00 -29.58
CA ASP A 106 8.80 -10.17 -28.98
C ASP A 106 9.74 -10.97 -28.06
N HIS A 107 10.93 -10.44 -27.73
CA HIS A 107 11.82 -11.08 -26.77
C HIS A 107 11.14 -11.21 -25.39
N PRO A 108 11.27 -12.33 -24.66
CA PRO A 108 10.58 -12.53 -23.37
C PRO A 108 10.78 -11.40 -22.36
N PHE A 109 11.99 -10.81 -22.27
CA PHE A 109 12.22 -9.62 -21.44
C PHE A 109 11.38 -8.42 -21.88
N ASN A 110 11.27 -8.14 -23.17
CA ASN A 110 10.46 -7.02 -23.67
C ASN A 110 8.97 -7.24 -23.37
N LEU A 111 8.49 -8.46 -23.56
CA LEU A 111 7.10 -8.83 -23.25
C LEU A 111 6.82 -8.69 -21.74
N ALA A 112 7.71 -9.16 -20.88
CA ALA A 112 7.56 -9.02 -19.43
C ALA A 112 7.57 -7.56 -18.98
N LEU A 113 8.44 -6.72 -19.55
CA LEU A 113 8.44 -5.27 -19.27
C LEU A 113 7.13 -4.61 -19.74
N ALA A 114 6.62 -5.00 -20.91
CA ALA A 114 5.37 -4.46 -21.46
C ALA A 114 4.14 -4.86 -20.65
N ASP A 115 4.11 -6.09 -20.12
CA ASP A 115 3.05 -6.58 -19.23
C ASP A 115 2.97 -5.79 -17.91
N ASN A 116 4.02 -5.05 -17.56
CA ASN A 116 4.10 -4.23 -16.36
C ASN A 116 4.03 -2.72 -16.62
N ASP A 117 3.76 -2.29 -17.86
CA ASP A 117 3.46 -0.89 -18.13
C ASP A 117 2.14 -0.48 -17.43
N THR A 118 2.13 0.67 -16.77
CA THR A 118 0.99 1.11 -15.93
C THR A 118 0.24 2.31 -16.50
N HIS A 119 0.36 2.54 -17.81
CA HIS A 119 -0.22 3.71 -18.48
C HIS A 119 -1.21 3.42 -19.61
N THR A 120 -1.53 2.17 -19.92
CA THR A 120 -2.42 1.78 -21.04
C THR A 120 -3.88 1.61 -20.62
N TRP A 121 -4.40 2.56 -19.84
CA TRP A 121 -5.79 2.53 -19.35
C TRP A 121 -6.32 3.94 -19.08
N PRO A 122 -7.64 4.19 -19.19
CA PRO A 122 -8.21 5.49 -18.89
C PRO A 122 -8.46 5.68 -17.38
N ALA A 123 -7.77 6.65 -16.78
CA ALA A 123 -8.01 7.01 -15.38
C ALA A 123 -9.44 7.54 -15.17
N LYS A 124 -10.22 6.81 -14.36
CA LYS A 124 -11.60 7.21 -13.99
C LYS A 124 -11.65 8.18 -12.83
N ALA A 125 -10.70 8.08 -11.90
CA ALA A 125 -10.59 9.01 -10.78
C ALA A 125 -9.65 10.17 -11.17
N PRO A 126 -9.87 11.38 -10.63
CA PRO A 126 -8.92 12.47 -10.76
C PRO A 126 -7.51 12.02 -10.38
N THR A 127 -6.55 12.24 -11.28
CA THR A 127 -5.20 11.70 -11.18
C THR A 127 -4.16 12.78 -11.44
N ARG A 128 -3.10 12.78 -10.63
CA ARG A 128 -1.93 13.66 -10.80
C ARG A 128 -0.66 12.82 -10.88
N LEU A 129 0.16 13.10 -11.87
CA LEU A 129 1.49 12.51 -12.04
C LEU A 129 2.53 13.58 -11.74
N TYR A 130 3.06 13.62 -10.53
CA TYR A 130 4.08 14.59 -10.14
C TYR A 130 5.46 14.05 -10.45
N TYR A 131 6.30 14.88 -11.07
CA TYR A 131 7.68 14.53 -11.42
C TYR A 131 8.60 15.74 -11.28
N CYS A 132 9.91 15.51 -11.40
CA CYS A 132 10.91 16.55 -11.56
C CYS A 132 11.72 16.28 -12.82
N THR A 133 11.95 17.29 -13.67
CA THR A 133 12.68 17.07 -14.94
C THR A 133 14.11 16.56 -14.71
N ALA A 134 14.78 17.00 -13.63
CA ALA A 134 16.13 16.58 -13.26
C ALA A 134 16.20 15.29 -12.43
N ASP A 135 15.10 14.53 -12.32
CA ASP A 135 15.10 13.21 -11.68
C ASP A 135 16.13 12.28 -12.35
N ASP A 136 17.11 11.85 -11.55
CA ASP A 136 18.27 11.07 -11.98
C ASP A 136 18.06 9.56 -11.87
N GLN A 137 16.93 9.12 -11.30
CA GLN A 137 16.56 7.72 -11.12
C GLN A 137 15.49 7.29 -12.10
N VAL A 138 14.42 8.08 -12.23
CA VAL A 138 13.26 7.78 -13.06
C VAL A 138 13.08 8.92 -14.06
N PRO A 139 13.36 8.73 -15.36
CA PRO A 139 13.20 9.78 -16.35
C PRO A 139 11.78 10.32 -16.35
N TYR A 140 11.64 11.64 -16.28
CA TYR A 140 10.34 12.33 -16.25
C TYR A 140 9.43 12.01 -17.46
N LEU A 141 10.03 11.57 -18.58
CA LEU A 141 9.33 11.11 -19.76
C LEU A 141 8.34 9.97 -19.45
N ASN A 142 8.53 9.20 -18.38
CA ASN A 142 7.53 8.26 -17.90
C ASN A 142 6.19 8.96 -17.65
N SER A 143 6.19 10.07 -16.92
CA SER A 143 4.99 10.84 -16.60
C SER A 143 4.37 11.46 -17.85
N ILE A 144 5.19 11.91 -18.79
CA ILE A 144 4.72 12.50 -20.06
C ILE A 144 4.05 11.46 -20.96
N VAL A 145 4.66 10.28 -21.11
CA VAL A 145 4.08 9.16 -21.87
C VAL A 145 2.78 8.72 -21.21
N ALA A 146 2.78 8.58 -19.88
CA ALA A 146 1.58 8.17 -19.17
C ALA A 146 0.43 9.18 -19.30
N ASP A 147 0.72 10.47 -19.15
CA ASP A 147 -0.28 11.53 -19.36
C ASP A 147 -0.89 11.48 -20.75
N SER A 148 -0.03 11.44 -21.78
CA SER A 148 -0.46 11.42 -23.18
C SER A 148 -1.33 10.20 -23.50
N VAL A 149 -0.86 8.99 -23.15
CA VAL A 149 -1.57 7.74 -23.48
C VAL A 149 -2.89 7.66 -22.71
N MET A 150 -2.89 7.95 -21.41
CA MET A 150 -4.09 7.83 -20.59
C MET A 150 -5.15 8.87 -20.99
N ASN A 151 -4.75 10.10 -21.33
CA ASN A 151 -5.66 11.12 -21.86
C ASN A 151 -6.21 10.71 -23.24
N ALA A 152 -5.39 10.17 -24.14
CA ALA A 152 -5.84 9.66 -25.43
C ALA A 152 -6.85 8.50 -25.31
N LEU A 153 -6.75 7.70 -24.25
CA LEU A 153 -7.71 6.63 -23.93
C LEU A 153 -8.98 7.12 -23.22
N GLY A 154 -9.09 8.42 -22.90
CA GLY A 154 -10.27 9.02 -22.29
C GLY A 154 -10.22 9.12 -20.77
N ALA A 155 -9.04 9.38 -20.18
CA ALA A 155 -8.96 9.76 -18.77
C ALA A 155 -9.87 10.95 -18.45
N ALA A 156 -10.56 10.90 -17.31
CA ALA A 156 -11.57 11.89 -16.94
C ALA A 156 -10.97 13.22 -16.46
N ASP A 157 -9.90 13.14 -15.66
CA ASP A 157 -9.15 14.28 -15.12
C ASP A 157 -7.74 13.79 -14.77
N LEU A 158 -6.80 13.94 -15.69
CA LEU A 158 -5.41 13.52 -15.50
C LEU A 158 -4.45 14.59 -16.01
N PHE A 159 -3.49 14.95 -15.15
CA PHE A 159 -2.42 15.89 -15.50
C PHE A 159 -1.08 15.42 -14.92
N ALA A 160 -0.02 15.52 -15.72
CA ALA A 160 1.36 15.45 -15.26
C ALA A 160 1.94 16.85 -14.99
N TYR A 161 2.60 17.01 -13.84
CA TYR A 161 3.19 18.28 -13.41
C TYR A 161 4.65 18.11 -13.01
N ASP A 162 5.51 18.95 -13.59
CA ASP A 162 6.84 19.20 -13.06
C ASP A 162 6.73 20.08 -11.81
N VAL A 163 7.08 19.53 -10.65
CA VAL A 163 6.96 20.22 -9.37
C VAL A 163 8.26 20.89 -8.92
N SER A 164 9.39 20.56 -9.56
CA SER A 164 10.70 21.17 -9.30
C SER A 164 11.70 20.76 -10.38
N PRO A 165 11.83 21.52 -11.49
CA PRO A 165 12.56 21.09 -12.68
C PRO A 165 14.04 20.75 -12.45
N THR A 166 14.67 21.31 -11.42
CA THR A 166 16.10 21.14 -11.12
C THR A 166 16.37 20.16 -9.98
N SER A 167 15.33 19.57 -9.37
CA SER A 167 15.50 18.62 -8.28
C SER A 167 15.81 17.22 -8.81
N ASN A 168 16.84 16.60 -8.25
CA ASN A 168 17.08 15.16 -8.45
C ASN A 168 16.01 14.30 -7.75
N HIS A 169 16.07 12.98 -7.87
CA HIS A 169 15.02 12.09 -7.37
C HIS A 169 14.72 12.31 -5.88
N GLY A 170 15.77 12.38 -5.05
CA GLY A 170 15.63 12.59 -3.61
C GLY A 170 15.11 13.98 -3.25
N GLN A 171 15.54 15.02 -3.95
CA GLN A 171 15.05 16.40 -3.76
C GLN A 171 13.61 16.57 -4.24
N CYS A 172 13.15 15.75 -5.19
CA CYS A 172 11.80 15.80 -5.74
C CYS A 172 10.73 15.34 -4.75
N VAL A 173 11.10 14.56 -3.73
CA VAL A 173 10.17 14.01 -2.73
C VAL A 173 9.34 15.10 -2.05
N PHE A 174 9.99 16.15 -1.52
CA PHE A 174 9.29 17.20 -0.79
C PHE A 174 8.27 17.97 -1.66
N PRO A 175 8.63 18.53 -2.83
CA PRO A 175 7.66 19.23 -3.68
C PRO A 175 6.55 18.30 -4.18
N ALA A 176 6.84 17.03 -4.51
CA ALA A 176 5.83 16.08 -4.99
C ALA A 176 4.81 15.70 -3.89
N VAL A 177 5.28 15.43 -2.67
CA VAL A 177 4.42 15.12 -1.51
C VAL A 177 3.56 16.34 -1.13
N ASN A 178 4.13 17.54 -1.14
CA ASN A 178 3.35 18.75 -0.82
C ASN A 178 2.24 18.99 -1.85
N ASN A 179 2.54 18.86 -3.14
CA ASN A 179 1.52 18.95 -4.20
C ASN A 179 0.45 17.87 -4.08
N THR A 180 0.83 16.66 -3.65
CA THR A 180 -0.11 15.58 -3.35
C THR A 180 -1.08 15.95 -2.22
N ALA A 181 -0.57 16.52 -1.13
CA ALA A 181 -1.40 16.98 -0.03
C ALA A 181 -2.39 18.07 -0.48
N LEU A 182 -1.92 19.06 -1.25
CA LEU A 182 -2.76 20.12 -1.82
C LEU A 182 -3.83 19.56 -2.77
N PHE A 183 -3.49 18.59 -3.61
CA PHE A 183 -4.45 17.94 -4.50
C PHE A 183 -5.56 17.23 -3.72
N PHE A 184 -5.21 16.45 -2.68
CA PHE A 184 -6.22 15.76 -1.87
C PHE A 184 -7.02 16.70 -0.97
N GLN A 185 -6.48 17.87 -0.59
CA GLN A 185 -7.25 18.90 0.12
C GLN A 185 -8.49 19.36 -0.67
N LEU A 186 -8.43 19.36 -2.01
CA LEU A 186 -9.59 19.73 -2.86
C LEU A 186 -10.77 18.76 -2.72
N TYR A 187 -10.53 17.54 -2.24
CA TYR A 187 -11.55 16.50 -2.03
C TYR A 187 -11.93 16.34 -0.55
N GLN A 188 -11.39 17.17 0.35
CA GLN A 188 -11.78 17.13 1.75
C GLN A 188 -13.23 17.54 1.91
N GLN A 189 -14.06 16.60 2.36
CA GLN A 189 -15.42 16.86 2.80
C GLN A 189 -15.40 17.25 4.28
N ILE A 190 -15.10 18.52 4.56
CA ILE A 190 -15.29 19.07 5.90
C ILE A 190 -16.78 19.38 6.06
N GLY A 191 -17.56 18.36 6.37
CA GLY A 191 -18.95 18.56 6.76
C GLY A 191 -19.00 19.40 8.03
N THR A 192 -19.86 20.42 8.05
CA THR A 192 -20.24 21.01 9.34
C THR A 192 -21.11 19.99 10.05
N VAL A 193 -20.72 19.53 11.24
CA VAL A 193 -21.62 18.76 12.10
C VAL A 193 -22.72 19.72 12.54
N THR A 194 -23.81 19.79 11.79
CA THR A 194 -24.93 20.71 12.06
C THR A 194 -25.87 20.18 13.14
N GLY A 195 -25.64 18.94 13.61
CA GLY A 195 -26.37 18.33 14.71
C GLY A 195 -25.90 16.90 14.96
N THR A 196 -26.05 16.45 16.18
CA THR A 196 -25.95 15.03 16.55
C THR A 196 -27.34 14.54 16.87
N THR A 197 -27.76 13.41 16.28
CA THR A 197 -28.95 12.70 16.75
C THR A 197 -28.48 11.74 17.84
N ALA A 198 -28.89 11.97 19.08
CA ALA A 198 -28.80 10.92 20.09
C ALA A 198 -29.74 9.79 19.62
N ILE A 199 -29.15 8.67 19.19
CA ILE A 199 -29.91 7.43 19.09
C ILE A 199 -30.16 7.00 20.52
N GLU A 200 -31.29 7.41 21.09
CA GLU A 200 -31.81 6.80 22.32
C GLU A 200 -32.04 5.32 22.01
N PRO A 201 -31.35 4.37 22.66
CA PRO A 201 -31.63 2.97 22.44
C PRO A 201 -33.07 2.70 22.88
N GLU A 202 -33.95 2.44 21.91
CA GLU A 202 -35.33 2.07 22.20
C GLU A 202 -35.35 0.87 23.16
N GLY A 203 -36.24 0.94 24.15
CA GLY A 203 -36.71 -0.23 24.90
C GLY A 203 -35.88 -0.69 26.11
N LEU A 204 -34.54 -0.62 26.10
CA LEU A 204 -33.75 -1.32 27.13
C LEU A 204 -33.76 -0.65 28.51
N ARG A 205 -34.58 -1.20 29.40
CA ARG A 205 -34.66 -0.82 30.82
C ARG A 205 -33.91 -1.85 31.66
N VAL A 206 -33.01 -1.36 32.52
CA VAL A 206 -32.24 -2.19 33.47
C VAL A 206 -32.32 -1.55 34.85
N TRP A 207 -32.87 -2.26 35.84
CA TRP A 207 -33.10 -1.74 37.19
C TRP A 207 -33.24 -2.87 38.23
N PRO A 208 -33.06 -2.61 39.53
CA PRO A 208 -32.41 -1.43 40.07
C PRO A 208 -30.91 -1.46 39.76
N SER A 209 -30.27 -0.30 39.83
CA SER A 209 -28.82 -0.16 39.81
C SER A 209 -28.51 1.10 40.64
N PRO A 210 -28.00 0.98 41.89
CA PRO A 210 -27.45 -0.23 42.51
C PRO A 210 -28.47 -1.33 42.82
N ALA A 211 -28.04 -2.59 42.80
CA ALA A 211 -28.84 -3.79 43.13
C ALA A 211 -28.12 -4.66 44.16
N THR A 212 -28.88 -5.19 45.13
CA THR A 212 -28.37 -6.13 46.13
C THR A 212 -28.71 -7.57 45.77
N ASP A 213 -29.97 -7.88 45.46
CA ASP A 213 -30.38 -9.26 45.21
C ASP A 213 -30.49 -9.63 43.73
N ARG A 214 -31.09 -8.74 42.94
CA ARG A 214 -31.52 -9.01 41.55
C ARG A 214 -31.54 -7.76 40.70
N VAL A 215 -31.30 -7.92 39.40
CA VAL A 215 -31.47 -6.90 38.37
C VAL A 215 -32.48 -7.37 37.35
N PHE A 216 -33.45 -6.53 37.02
CA PHE A 216 -34.43 -6.71 35.97
C PHE A 216 -33.97 -6.06 34.68
N VAL A 217 -34.11 -6.79 33.59
CA VAL A 217 -33.83 -6.34 32.22
C VAL A 217 -35.11 -6.48 31.41
N GLN A 218 -35.54 -5.42 30.74
CA GLN A 218 -36.76 -5.41 29.92
C GLN A 218 -36.53 -4.66 28.61
N GLY A 219 -37.30 -5.04 27.59
CA GLY A 219 -37.30 -4.39 26.29
C GLY A 219 -36.24 -4.94 25.35
N LEU A 220 -35.87 -6.21 25.55
CA LEU A 220 -35.07 -6.99 24.62
C LEU A 220 -36.00 -7.78 23.70
N PRO A 221 -35.60 -8.02 22.44
CA PRO A 221 -36.26 -9.00 21.59
C PRO A 221 -36.23 -10.41 22.21
N GLU A 222 -37.18 -11.26 21.83
CA GLU A 222 -37.13 -12.68 22.19
C GLU A 222 -35.82 -13.33 21.69
N ALA A 223 -35.33 -14.32 22.42
CA ALA A 223 -34.07 -15.03 22.13
C ALA A 223 -32.80 -14.17 22.18
N THR A 224 -32.77 -13.13 23.02
CA THR A 224 -31.56 -12.31 23.24
C THR A 224 -30.61 -12.98 24.24
N ASP A 225 -29.35 -13.14 23.88
CA ASP A 225 -28.31 -13.63 24.79
C ASP A 225 -27.75 -12.51 25.66
N LEU A 226 -27.73 -12.75 26.96
CA LEU A 226 -27.28 -11.84 28.00
C LEU A 226 -25.99 -12.34 28.64
N GLN A 227 -25.03 -11.46 28.83
CA GLN A 227 -23.75 -11.76 29.46
C GLN A 227 -23.38 -10.64 30.42
N LEU A 228 -22.98 -10.98 31.64
CA LEU A 228 -22.55 -10.02 32.64
C LEU A 228 -21.06 -10.17 32.91
N PHE A 229 -20.32 -9.08 32.77
CA PHE A 229 -18.88 -9.02 32.96
C PHE A 229 -18.54 -8.15 34.17
N ASP A 230 -17.49 -8.52 34.91
CA ASP A 230 -16.93 -7.62 35.92
C ASP A 230 -16.10 -6.49 35.28
N ALA A 231 -15.63 -5.54 36.09
CA ALA A 231 -14.83 -4.41 35.61
C ALA A 231 -13.49 -4.80 34.93
N GLY A 232 -13.01 -6.04 35.15
CA GLY A 232 -11.84 -6.59 34.48
C GLY A 232 -12.15 -7.26 33.14
N GLY A 233 -13.41 -7.28 32.72
CA GLY A 233 -13.86 -7.92 31.49
C GLY A 233 -14.03 -9.44 31.60
N ARG A 234 -14.02 -10.00 32.82
CA ARG A 234 -14.24 -11.43 33.03
C ARG A 234 -15.74 -11.73 33.06
N LEU A 235 -16.16 -12.72 32.26
CA LEU A 235 -17.53 -13.20 32.24
C LEU A 235 -17.89 -13.79 33.62
N CYS A 236 -18.88 -13.20 34.26
CA CYS A 236 -19.40 -13.65 35.54
C CYS A 236 -20.59 -14.60 35.34
N ARG A 237 -21.53 -14.24 34.44
CA ARG A 237 -22.76 -15.00 34.18
C ARG A 237 -23.30 -14.80 32.78
N SER A 238 -24.13 -15.72 32.32
CA SER A 238 -24.90 -15.61 31.09
C SER A 238 -26.34 -16.09 31.27
N TRP A 239 -27.25 -15.50 30.52
CA TRP A 239 -28.67 -15.86 30.43
C TRP A 239 -29.13 -15.76 28.98
N THR A 240 -30.29 -16.33 28.68
CA THR A 240 -30.97 -16.12 27.40
C THR A 240 -32.40 -15.68 27.70
N ASP A 241 -32.81 -14.54 27.16
CA ASP A 241 -34.18 -14.05 27.27
C ASP A 241 -35.10 -14.87 26.35
N ARG A 242 -36.24 -15.31 26.88
CA ARG A 242 -37.28 -16.00 26.10
C ARG A 242 -38.64 -15.32 26.18
N GLN A 243 -38.79 -14.24 26.94
CA GLN A 243 -40.09 -13.62 27.24
C GLN A 243 -40.05 -12.08 27.28
N GLY A 244 -38.96 -11.44 26.82
CA GLY A 244 -38.83 -9.97 26.74
C GLY A 244 -38.56 -9.28 28.09
N GLN A 245 -38.43 -10.08 29.16
CA GLN A 245 -38.04 -9.64 30.48
C GLN A 245 -37.23 -10.74 31.18
N VAL A 246 -36.06 -10.37 31.71
CA VAL A 246 -35.16 -11.29 32.41
C VAL A 246 -34.85 -10.77 33.80
N GLU A 247 -34.87 -11.66 34.78
CA GLU A 247 -34.39 -11.41 36.12
C GLU A 247 -33.00 -12.03 36.30
N LEU A 248 -32.01 -11.20 36.60
CA LEU A 248 -30.62 -11.55 36.79
C LEU A 248 -30.31 -11.60 38.30
N PRO A 249 -30.12 -12.77 38.92
CA PRO A 249 -29.69 -12.85 40.32
C PRO A 249 -28.24 -12.35 40.46
N VAL A 250 -28.03 -11.38 41.36
CA VAL A 250 -26.72 -10.76 41.64
C VAL A 250 -26.31 -10.83 43.11
N TYR A 251 -27.13 -11.43 43.99
CA TYR A 251 -26.92 -11.53 45.44
C TYR A 251 -25.58 -12.13 45.89
N ASP A 252 -24.94 -12.95 45.05
CA ASP A 252 -23.68 -13.62 45.32
C ASP A 252 -22.50 -13.07 44.53
N LEU A 253 -22.72 -11.96 43.81
CA LEU A 253 -21.65 -11.22 43.15
C LEU A 253 -21.00 -10.23 44.14
N PRO A 254 -19.67 -10.08 44.13
CA PRO A 254 -19.00 -9.04 44.91
C PRO A 254 -19.53 -7.64 44.58
N LYS A 255 -19.58 -6.76 45.59
CA LYS A 255 -19.89 -5.34 45.39
C LYS A 255 -18.99 -4.73 44.32
N GLY A 256 -19.57 -4.02 43.35
CA GLY A 256 -18.79 -3.44 42.27
C GLY A 256 -19.59 -3.06 41.03
N ILE A 257 -18.86 -2.66 40.00
CA ILE A 257 -19.42 -2.29 38.69
C ILE A 257 -19.36 -3.49 37.76
N TYR A 258 -20.48 -3.76 37.09
CA TYR A 258 -20.61 -4.80 36.09
C TYR A 258 -21.14 -4.22 34.78
N LEU A 259 -20.79 -4.89 33.68
CA LEU A 259 -21.25 -4.57 32.34
C LEU A 259 -22.15 -5.69 31.84
N LEU A 260 -23.43 -5.36 31.61
CA LEU A 260 -24.38 -6.24 30.95
C LEU A 260 -24.26 -6.03 29.45
N HIS A 261 -23.98 -7.09 28.72
CA HIS A 261 -24.10 -7.18 27.26
C HIS A 261 -25.36 -7.97 26.92
N ALA A 262 -26.15 -7.45 25.99
CA ALA A 262 -27.28 -8.17 25.41
C ALA A 262 -27.06 -8.23 23.90
N THR A 263 -27.15 -9.41 23.29
CA THR A 263 -26.90 -9.62 21.87
C THR A 263 -28.06 -10.37 21.24
N SER A 264 -28.64 -9.77 20.21
CA SER A 264 -29.63 -10.37 19.31
C SER A 264 -29.05 -10.48 17.91
N ASP A 265 -29.78 -11.07 16.97
CA ASP A 265 -29.35 -11.24 15.56
C ASP A 265 -29.01 -9.91 14.86
N HIS A 266 -29.63 -8.81 15.29
CA HIS A 266 -29.51 -7.51 14.62
C HIS A 266 -28.89 -6.40 15.47
N TYR A 267 -28.89 -6.57 16.80
CA TYR A 267 -28.51 -5.50 17.71
C TYR A 267 -27.71 -6.03 18.89
N ARG A 268 -26.78 -5.19 19.36
CA ARG A 268 -26.05 -5.39 20.60
C ARG A 268 -26.27 -4.18 21.50
N TRP A 269 -26.66 -4.45 22.75
CA TRP A 269 -26.79 -3.44 23.79
C TRP A 269 -25.74 -3.65 24.88
N GLN A 270 -25.38 -2.56 25.54
CA GLN A 270 -24.50 -2.57 26.70
C GLN A 270 -25.04 -1.62 27.77
N LYS A 271 -25.11 -2.10 29.02
CA LYS A 271 -25.57 -1.29 30.16
C LYS A 271 -24.69 -1.52 31.38
N ARG A 272 -24.36 -0.45 32.09
CA ARG A 272 -23.65 -0.51 33.36
C ARG A 272 -24.63 -0.84 34.48
N ILE A 273 -24.27 -1.81 35.32
CA ILE A 273 -24.98 -2.21 36.54
C ILE A 273 -24.03 -1.99 37.73
N VAL A 274 -24.56 -1.54 38.84
CA VAL A 274 -23.84 -1.48 40.13
C VAL A 274 -24.45 -2.53 41.05
N VAL A 275 -23.61 -3.38 41.65
CA VAL A 275 -24.01 -4.33 42.70
C VAL A 275 -23.51 -3.81 44.05
N ASP A 276 -24.41 -3.73 45.03
CA ASP A 276 -24.15 -3.29 46.41
C ASP A 276 -24.62 -4.32 47.44
#